data_AF-W2TF24-F1
#
_entry.id   AF-W2TF24-F1
#
_cell.length_a   1.000
_cell.length_b   1.000
_cell.length_c   1.000
_cell.angle_alpha   90.00
_cell.angle_beta   90.00
_cell.angle_gamma   90.00
#
_symmetry.space_group_name_H-M   'P 1'
#
loop_
_entity.id
_entity.type
_entity.pdbx_description
1 polymer ?
#
loop_
_entity_poly.entity_id
_entity_poly.type
_entity_poly.pdbx_seq_one_letter_code
_entity_poly.pdbx_strand_id
1 'polypeptide(L)'
;MKNAWSSTKTFFSLILDRKNDLFVEFFGVLLSKWNKNTFSEKFSGDKCATFYGCIAIPMFVGKYILRTDKSYWMSDYRVTYDNHKVFAKPSKTTVRFFTNLSPNMLDLSTIEGYKFCEFCERHVAKDNKHCFMCSFCTSK
;
A
#
# COMPACT_ATOMS: atom_id res chain seq x y z
N MET A 1 10.17 13.27 -42.47
CA MET A 1 10.17 11.89 -41.93
C MET A 1 10.40 11.95 -40.43
N LYS A 2 9.50 11.32 -39.67
CA LYS A 2 9.63 10.75 -38.31
C LYS A 2 9.81 11.68 -37.09
N ASN A 3 8.66 11.99 -36.50
CA ASN A 3 8.28 12.07 -35.08
C ASN A 3 9.29 11.51 -34.05
N ALA A 4 9.36 12.13 -32.86
CA ALA A 4 9.08 11.46 -31.58
C ALA A 4 9.11 12.45 -30.41
N TRP A 5 7.92 12.79 -29.90
CA TRP A 5 7.72 13.21 -28.51
C TRP A 5 8.22 12.11 -27.56
N SER A 6 9.03 12.44 -26.56
CA SER A 6 9.34 11.52 -25.45
C SER A 6 9.33 12.29 -24.14
N SER A 7 8.14 12.37 -23.54
CA SER A 7 7.95 12.79 -22.16
C SER A 7 7.20 11.67 -21.46
N THR A 8 7.95 10.75 -20.84
CA THR A 8 7.40 9.60 -20.12
C THR A 8 6.72 10.08 -18.84
N LYS A 9 5.40 9.98 -18.77
CA LYS A 9 4.59 10.35 -17.60
C LYS A 9 4.46 9.15 -16.67
N THR A 10 4.86 9.29 -15.42
CA THR A 10 4.49 8.36 -14.35
C THR A 10 3.00 8.54 -14.06
N PHE A 11 2.21 7.47 -14.21
CA PHE A 11 0.80 7.48 -13.87
C PHE A 11 0.61 6.72 -12.55
N PHE A 12 0.25 7.44 -11.50
CA PHE A 12 -0.36 6.85 -10.31
C PHE A 12 -1.86 6.77 -10.57
N SER A 13 -2.42 5.57 -10.72
CA SER A 13 -3.87 5.40 -10.53
C SER A 13 -4.09 4.84 -9.14
N LEU A 14 -4.48 5.76 -8.27
CA LEU A 14 -4.99 5.50 -6.95
C LEU A 14 -6.49 5.24 -7.12
N ILE A 15 -6.90 3.97 -7.20
CA ILE A 15 -8.33 3.63 -7.21
C ILE A 15 -8.80 3.69 -5.75
N LEU A 16 -9.13 4.91 -5.30
CA LEU A 16 -9.82 5.12 -4.05
C LEU A 16 -11.33 4.95 -4.27
N ASP A 17 -11.96 4.27 -3.31
CA ASP A 17 -13.40 4.24 -3.14
C ASP A 17 -13.98 5.66 -3.29
N ARG A 18 -14.84 5.86 -4.29
CA ARG A 18 -15.35 7.16 -4.78
C ARG A 18 -16.15 7.94 -3.74
N LYS A 19 -16.32 7.44 -2.52
CA LYS A 19 -17.28 7.95 -1.53
C LYS A 19 -16.70 8.65 -0.31
N ASN A 20 -15.40 8.59 0.01
CA ASN A 20 -14.92 9.14 1.28
C ASN A 20 -13.50 9.71 1.22
N ASP A 21 -13.24 10.76 2.02
CA ASP A 21 -12.05 11.62 2.13
C ASP A 21 -10.75 10.94 2.59
N LEU A 22 -10.54 9.68 2.20
CA LEU A 22 -9.42 8.82 2.55
C LEU A 22 -8.06 9.27 1.97
N PHE A 23 -8.07 10.33 1.18
CA PHE A 23 -6.92 10.79 0.40
C PHE A 23 -5.82 11.42 1.26
N VAL A 24 -6.14 12.08 2.37
CA VAL A 24 -5.15 12.90 3.09
C VAL A 24 -4.24 12.07 4.00
N GLU A 25 -4.78 11.14 4.79
CA GLU A 25 -4.00 10.39 5.77
C GLU A 25 -3.03 9.40 5.13
N PHE A 26 -3.46 8.71 4.06
CA PHE A 26 -2.62 7.73 3.39
C PHE A 26 -1.42 8.37 2.68
N PHE A 27 -1.59 9.57 2.09
CA PHE A 27 -0.47 10.30 1.55
C PHE A 27 0.52 10.72 2.65
N GLY A 28 0.08 11.10 3.85
CA GLY A 28 1.00 11.36 4.97
C GLY A 28 1.90 10.17 5.31
N VAL A 29 1.31 8.97 5.35
CA VAL A 29 2.01 7.70 5.54
C VAL A 29 3.02 7.43 4.42
N LEU A 30 2.59 7.59 3.16
CA LEU A 30 3.45 7.38 1.99
C LEU A 30 4.58 8.41 1.90
N LEU A 31 4.27 9.69 2.14
CA LEU A 31 5.12 10.86 1.92
C LEU A 31 6.26 10.97 2.93
N SER A 32 6.08 10.49 4.16
CA SER A 32 7.12 10.52 5.19
C SER A 32 8.43 9.85 4.77
N LYS A 33 8.35 8.81 3.93
CA LYS A 33 9.50 8.07 3.36
C LYS A 33 9.69 8.31 1.85
N TRP A 34 8.75 9.01 1.21
CA TRP A 34 8.86 9.55 -0.16
C TRP A 34 9.81 10.75 -0.20
N ASN A 35 10.95 10.64 0.47
CA ASN A 35 12.04 11.58 0.38
C ASN A 35 12.74 11.38 -0.97
N LYS A 36 13.24 12.47 -1.54
CA LYS A 36 13.71 12.68 -2.94
C LYS A 36 14.62 11.59 -3.54
N ASN A 37 15.16 10.69 -2.73
CA ASN A 37 16.13 9.65 -3.09
C ASN A 37 15.50 8.38 -3.69
N THR A 38 14.22 8.10 -3.42
CA THR A 38 13.53 6.93 -4.02
C THR A 38 13.22 7.15 -5.50
N PHE A 39 13.14 8.41 -5.93
CA PHE A 39 12.99 8.77 -7.34
C PHE A 39 14.32 8.67 -8.09
N SER A 40 15.47 8.83 -7.43
CA SER A 40 16.78 8.85 -8.10
C SER A 40 17.36 7.47 -8.45
N GLU A 41 16.82 6.38 -7.90
CA GLU A 41 17.32 5.04 -8.23
C GLU A 41 16.52 4.38 -9.36
N LYS A 42 17.14 4.39 -10.55
CA LYS A 42 16.77 3.75 -11.83
C LYS A 42 16.06 4.64 -12.87
N PHE A 43 16.66 5.78 -13.17
CA PHE A 43 16.57 6.41 -14.51
C PHE A 43 17.74 5.94 -15.39
N SER A 44 17.84 4.64 -15.63
CA SER A 44 18.79 4.11 -16.61
C SER A 44 18.11 3.07 -17.47
N GLY A 45 17.99 3.43 -18.76
CA GLY A 45 17.92 2.54 -19.92
C GLY A 45 16.80 1.50 -19.96
N ASP A 46 15.92 1.62 -20.95
CA ASP A 46 15.17 0.50 -21.53
C ASP A 46 14.07 -0.20 -20.73
N LYS A 47 13.27 0.48 -19.89
CA LYS A 47 12.16 -0.19 -19.19
C LYS A 47 10.77 0.41 -19.40
N CYS A 48 9.86 -0.52 -19.70
CA CYS A 48 8.40 -0.41 -19.75
C CYS A 48 7.86 0.40 -18.57
N ALA A 49 6.90 1.29 -18.82
CA ALA A 49 6.28 2.12 -17.79
C ALA A 49 5.82 1.26 -16.60
N THR A 50 6.40 1.50 -15.41
CA THR A 50 6.01 0.79 -14.19
C THR A 50 4.83 1.53 -13.57
N PHE A 51 3.68 0.87 -13.53
CA PHE A 51 2.46 1.41 -12.94
C PHE A 51 2.38 1.01 -11.46
N TYR A 52 2.23 1.98 -10.57
CA TYR A 52 1.99 1.74 -9.15
C TYR A 52 0.52 1.98 -8.82
N GLY A 53 -0.12 0.98 -8.21
CA GLY A 53 -1.50 1.03 -7.78
C GLY A 53 -1.64 0.79 -6.28
N CYS A 54 -2.57 1.49 -5.65
CA CYS A 54 -3.00 1.21 -4.28
C CYS A 54 -4.54 1.23 -4.26
N ILE A 55 -5.14 0.14 -3.79
CA ILE A 55 -6.57 -0.13 -3.84
C ILE A 55 -7.06 -0.36 -2.41
N ALA A 56 -8.01 0.45 -1.95
CA ALA A 56 -8.64 0.28 -0.65
C ALA A 56 -9.96 -0.51 -0.77
N ILE A 57 -9.96 -1.77 -0.34
CA ILE A 57 -11.15 -2.63 -0.38
C ILE A 57 -11.20 -3.59 0.82
N PRO A 58 -12.36 -4.17 1.14
CA PRO A 58 -12.45 -5.20 2.17
C PRO A 58 -11.54 -6.39 1.87
N MET A 59 -10.81 -6.86 2.88
CA MET A 59 -9.79 -7.93 2.75
C MET A 59 -10.32 -9.21 2.11
N PHE A 60 -11.59 -9.56 2.36
CA PHE A 60 -12.23 -10.75 1.80
C PHE A 60 -12.50 -10.64 0.29
N VAL A 61 -12.61 -9.43 -0.25
CA VAL A 61 -12.70 -9.17 -1.70
C VAL A 61 -11.30 -9.14 -2.31
N GLY A 62 -10.32 -8.55 -1.62
CA GLY A 62 -8.96 -8.42 -2.16
C GLY A 62 -8.23 -9.74 -2.42
N LYS A 63 -8.73 -10.86 -1.90
CA LYS A 63 -8.27 -12.21 -2.31
C LYS A 63 -8.35 -12.42 -3.83
N TYR A 64 -9.29 -11.77 -4.54
CA TYR A 64 -9.39 -11.86 -5.99
C TYR A 64 -8.22 -11.14 -6.67
N ILE A 65 -7.83 -9.96 -6.16
CA ILE A 65 -6.67 -9.20 -6.66
C ILE A 65 -5.40 -10.04 -6.48
N LEU A 66 -5.16 -10.58 -5.29
CA LEU A 66 -3.98 -11.41 -5.00
C LEU A 66 -3.94 -12.73 -5.79
N ARG A 67 -5.08 -13.19 -6.31
CA ARG A 67 -5.16 -14.37 -7.19
C ARG A 67 -4.84 -14.00 -8.63
N THR A 68 -5.36 -12.87 -9.10
CA THR A 68 -5.18 -12.39 -10.48
C THR A 68 -3.80 -11.80 -10.71
N ASP A 69 -3.26 -11.06 -9.75
CA ASP A 69 -1.96 -10.39 -9.86
C ASP A 69 -1.11 -10.65 -8.60
N LYS A 70 0.03 -11.31 -8.80
CA LYS A 70 0.99 -11.66 -7.74
C LYS A 70 1.93 -10.53 -7.36
N SER A 71 1.96 -9.44 -8.12
CA SER A 71 2.72 -8.24 -7.77
C SER A 71 2.07 -7.48 -6.61
N TYR A 72 0.76 -7.65 -6.42
CA TYR A 72 0.03 -7.05 -5.33
C TYR A 72 0.21 -7.82 -4.02
N TRP A 73 0.27 -7.08 -2.92
CA TRP A 73 0.22 -7.61 -1.56
C TRP A 73 -0.74 -6.78 -0.72
N MET A 74 -1.21 -7.37 0.38
CA MET A 74 -2.11 -6.72 1.33
C MET A 74 -1.30 -6.09 2.47
N SER A 75 -1.49 -4.79 2.68
CA SER A 75 -0.97 -4.07 3.84
C SER A 75 -1.79 -4.38 5.09
N ASP A 76 -1.13 -4.46 6.24
CA ASP A 76 -1.78 -4.61 7.55
C ASP A 76 -2.45 -3.30 8.02
N TYR A 77 -2.25 -2.19 7.30
CA TYR A 77 -2.89 -0.92 7.61
C TYR A 77 -4.42 -1.03 7.54
N ARG A 78 -5.06 -0.73 8.67
CA ARG A 78 -6.51 -0.75 8.86
C ARG A 78 -7.08 0.60 8.41
N VAL A 79 -7.75 0.58 7.25
CA VAL A 79 -8.33 1.78 6.66
C VAL A 79 -9.59 2.19 7.41
N THR A 80 -9.56 3.35 8.05
CA THR A 80 -10.71 3.94 8.74
C THR A 80 -11.40 5.02 7.89
N TYR A 81 -12.67 5.26 8.19
CA TYR A 81 -13.50 6.25 7.52
C TYR A 81 -14.22 7.09 8.58
N ASP A 82 -13.95 8.39 8.62
CA ASP A 82 -14.56 9.30 9.62
C ASP A 82 -16.09 9.36 9.47
N ASN A 83 -16.56 9.33 8.23
CA ASN A 83 -17.99 9.45 7.90
C ASN A 83 -18.78 8.13 8.09
N HIS A 84 -18.13 7.03 8.46
CA HIS A 84 -18.78 5.71 8.57
C HIS A 84 -18.75 5.16 10.00
N LYS A 85 -19.90 5.14 10.70
CA LYS A 85 -20.01 4.70 12.12
C LYS A 85 -19.36 3.35 12.45
N VAL A 86 -19.38 2.40 11.50
CA VAL A 86 -18.78 1.06 11.69
C VAL A 86 -17.28 1.06 11.36
N PHE A 87 -16.84 1.85 10.38
CA PHE A 87 -15.46 1.84 9.89
C PHE A 87 -14.60 2.99 10.43
N ALA A 88 -15.16 3.84 11.30
CA ALA A 88 -14.40 4.85 12.03
C ALA A 88 -13.42 4.23 13.06
N LYS A 89 -13.63 2.98 13.47
CA LYS A 89 -12.78 2.30 14.46
C LYS A 89 -11.82 1.32 13.76
N PRO A 90 -10.49 1.42 13.98
CA PRO A 90 -9.53 0.48 13.43
C PRO A 90 -9.84 -0.98 13.76
N SER A 91 -10.42 -1.25 14.93
CA SER A 91 -10.80 -2.61 15.35
C SER A 91 -11.98 -3.21 14.58
N LYS A 92 -12.75 -2.41 13.85
CA LYS A 92 -13.98 -2.84 13.16
C LYS A 92 -13.88 -2.80 11.64
N THR A 93 -12.90 -2.10 11.09
CA THR A 93 -12.73 -2.02 9.64
C THR A 93 -12.13 -3.31 9.07
N THR A 94 -12.78 -3.84 8.04
CA THR A 94 -12.27 -4.94 7.22
C THR A 94 -11.51 -4.44 5.99
N VAL A 95 -11.48 -3.12 5.77
CA VAL A 95 -10.82 -2.49 4.63
C VAL A 95 -9.32 -2.45 4.84
N ARG A 96 -8.57 -2.84 3.80
CA ARG A 96 -7.11 -2.87 3.75
C ARG A 96 -6.65 -2.31 2.41
N PHE A 97 -5.38 -1.88 2.36
CA PHE A 97 -4.73 -1.51 1.11
C PHE A 97 -4.14 -2.74 0.41
N PHE A 98 -4.40 -2.83 -0.90
CA PHE A 98 -3.78 -3.77 -1.82
C PHE A 98 -2.92 -2.96 -2.77
N THR A 99 -1.61 -3.21 -2.78
CA THR A 99 -0.68 -2.42 -3.58
C THR A 99 0.44 -3.28 -4.14
N ASN A 100 1.03 -2.83 -5.26
CA ASN A 100 2.25 -3.39 -5.83
C ASN A 100 3.51 -2.55 -5.50
N LEU A 101 3.39 -1.58 -4.58
CA LEU A 101 4.53 -0.87 -4.01
C LEU A 101 5.44 -1.83 -3.22
N SER A 102 6.71 -1.51 -3.04
CA SER A 102 7.56 -2.32 -2.16
C SER A 102 7.09 -2.21 -0.69
N PRO A 103 7.03 -3.30 0.10
CA PRO A 103 6.55 -3.27 1.49
C PRO A 103 7.30 -2.31 2.42
N ASN A 104 8.60 -2.11 2.16
CA ASN A 104 9.45 -1.19 2.90
C ASN A 104 9.14 0.30 2.67
N MET A 105 8.35 0.64 1.64
CA MET A 105 7.91 2.00 1.33
C MET A 105 6.75 2.45 2.22
N LEU A 106 5.98 1.52 2.78
CA LEU A 106 4.90 1.85 3.71
C LEU A 106 5.46 1.96 5.13
N ASP A 107 5.68 3.19 5.57
CA ASP A 107 6.14 3.51 6.91
C ASP A 107 4.96 3.78 7.84
N LEU A 108 4.65 2.82 8.72
CA LEU A 108 3.59 2.96 9.73
C LEU A 108 4.17 3.24 11.13
N SER A 109 5.46 3.57 11.24
CA SER A 109 6.13 3.78 12.52
C SER A 109 5.54 4.95 13.33
N THR A 110 4.98 5.95 12.65
CA THR A 110 4.34 7.12 13.27
C THR A 110 2.90 6.85 13.72
N ILE A 111 2.34 5.69 13.37
CA ILE A 111 0.94 5.35 13.64
C ILE A 111 0.88 4.40 14.84
N GLU A 112 0.10 4.76 15.85
CA GLU A 112 -0.10 3.90 17.01
C GLU A 112 -0.75 2.57 16.61
N GLY A 113 -0.30 1.47 17.24
CA GLY A 113 -0.86 0.14 16.99
C GLY A 113 -0.20 -0.63 15.86
N TYR A 114 0.91 -0.13 15.31
CA TYR A 114 1.77 -0.86 14.37
C TYR A 114 3.17 -1.07 14.91
N LYS A 115 3.89 -2.05 14.35
CA LYS A 115 5.30 -2.33 14.63
C LYS A 115 5.98 -2.79 13.36
N PHE A 116 7.30 -2.62 13.27
CA PHE A 116 8.09 -3.21 12.20
C PHE A 116 8.33 -4.70 12.49
N CYS A 117 8.14 -5.56 11.48
CA CYS A 117 8.54 -6.96 11.56
C CYS A 117 9.79 -7.17 10.72
N GLU A 118 10.90 -7.51 11.37
CA GLU A 118 12.20 -7.72 10.71
C GLU A 118 12.16 -8.90 9.73
N PHE A 119 11.47 -9.99 10.08
CA PHE A 119 11.35 -11.17 9.22
C PHE A 119 10.51 -10.93 7.96
N CYS A 120 9.51 -10.05 8.01
CA CYS A 120 8.67 -9.70 6.86
C CYS A 120 9.12 -8.40 6.18
N GLU A 121 10.14 -7.73 6.73
CA GLU A 121 10.67 -6.43 6.29
C GLU A 121 9.59 -5.36 6.02
N ARG A 122 8.55 -5.33 6.86
CA ARG A 122 7.41 -4.41 6.70
C ARG A 122 6.73 -4.10 8.02
N HIS A 123 5.95 -3.02 8.02
CA HIS A 123 5.09 -2.71 9.15
C HIS A 123 3.86 -3.62 9.19
N VAL A 124 3.56 -4.11 10.39
CA VAL A 124 2.45 -5.02 10.70
C VAL A 124 1.68 -4.50 11.91
N ALA A 125 0.43 -4.94 12.07
CA ALA A 125 -0.32 -4.58 13.26
C ALA A 125 0.38 -5.11 14.52
N LYS A 126 0.37 -4.33 15.61
CA LYS A 126 1.08 -4.66 16.86
C LYS A 126 0.69 -6.02 17.43
N ASP A 127 -0.58 -6.38 17.28
CA ASP A 127 -1.17 -7.65 17.74
C ASP A 127 -0.81 -8.86 16.87
N ASN A 128 -0.35 -8.63 15.63
CA ASN A 128 0.04 -9.71 14.72
C ASN A 128 1.38 -10.30 15.16
N LYS A 129 1.47 -11.62 15.19
CA LYS A 129 2.71 -12.36 15.45
C LYS A 129 3.23 -12.94 14.15
N HIS A 130 4.55 -12.87 13.96
CA HIS A 130 5.18 -13.55 12.84
C HIS A 130 5.07 -15.06 13.07
N CYS A 131 4.50 -15.77 12.10
CA CYS A 131 4.46 -17.22 12.11
C CYS A 131 5.66 -17.75 11.31
N PHE A 132 6.63 -18.35 12.00
CA PHE A 132 7.82 -18.93 11.35
C PHE A 132 7.48 -20.10 10.41
N MET A 133 6.40 -20.83 10.67
CA MET A 133 5.93 -21.91 9.80
C MET A 133 5.36 -21.38 8.48
N CYS A 134 4.64 -20.26 8.53
CA CYS A 134 4.06 -19.62 7.34
C CYS A 134 4.98 -18.59 6.70
N SER A 135 6.06 -18.20 7.39
CA SER A 135 6.93 -17.06 7.05
C SER A 135 6.15 -15.76 6.83
N PHE A 136 5.06 -15.55 7.59
CA PHE A 136 4.18 -14.40 7.42
C PHE A 136 3.57 -13.94 8.74
N CYS A 137 3.40 -12.63 8.89
CA CYS A 137 2.56 -12.04 9.93
C CYS A 137 1.11 -12.10 9.48
N THR A 138 0.35 -13.05 10.03
CA THR A 138 -1.05 -13.22 9.69
C THR A 138 -1.89 -12.15 10.39
N SER A 139 -2.63 -11.39 9.60
CA SER A 139 -3.65 -10.47 10.11
C SER A 139 -4.86 -11.25 10.60
N LYS A 140 -5.28 -10.98 11.84
CA LYS A 140 -6.57 -11.40 12.38
C LYS A 140 -7.72 -10.61 11.75
#